data_AF-A0A844ASS6-F1
#
_entry.id   AF-A0A844ASS6-F1
#
_cell.length_a   1.000
_cell.length_b   1.000
_cell.length_c   1.000
_cell.angle_alpha   90.00
_cell.angle_beta   90.00
_cell.angle_gamma   90.00
#
_symmetry.space_group_name_H-M   'P 1'
#
loop_
_entity.id
_entity.type
_entity.pdbx_description
1 polymer ?
#
loop_
_entity_poly.entity_id
_entity_poly.type
_entity_poly.pdbx_seq_one_letter_code
_entity_poly.pdbx_strand_id
1 'polypeptide(L)'
;MRKTCAKWHPRIEAAIRKAHSKATKEGTPFKLSMTALAKELSTSRPTLYKHEPFIEALLHRLKAERRRVDGQAAIDLLQDQLHRKDQKISELEARNAALMRDLQNIFDHIYGASVTAGELVEAVVRKRSNEDGRCVLCEAPVEGIPPRKNNVVKLSTKDST
;
A
#
# COMPACT_ATOMS: atom_id res chain seq x y z
N MET A 1 -39.27 -13.87 43.82
CA MET A 1 -37.88 -13.41 43.55
C MET A 1 -37.03 -13.67 44.79
N ARG A 2 -36.10 -14.63 44.75
CA ARG A 2 -35.26 -14.98 45.91
C ARG A 2 -34.21 -13.88 46.08
N LYS A 3 -34.22 -13.20 47.23
CA LYS A 3 -33.19 -12.22 47.63
C LYS A 3 -31.87 -12.97 47.81
N THR A 4 -31.10 -13.14 46.74
CA THR A 4 -29.72 -13.64 46.82
C THR A 4 -28.90 -12.63 47.59
N CYS A 5 -28.34 -13.06 48.72
CA CYS A 5 -27.63 -12.24 49.69
C CYS A 5 -26.62 -11.28 49.05
N ALA A 6 -26.89 -9.97 49.13
CA ALA A 6 -26.03 -8.88 48.67
C ALA A 6 -24.59 -8.93 49.24
N LYS A 7 -24.38 -9.65 50.34
CA LYS A 7 -23.08 -9.86 50.98
C LYS A 7 -22.10 -10.70 50.14
N TRP A 8 -22.59 -11.55 49.24
CA TRP A 8 -21.73 -12.45 48.44
C TRP A 8 -21.18 -11.81 47.18
N HIS A 9 -21.93 -10.90 46.55
CA HIS A 9 -21.54 -10.28 45.28
C HIS A 9 -20.19 -9.54 45.33
N PRO A 10 -19.88 -8.70 46.35
CA PRO A 10 -18.59 -8.03 46.44
C PRO A 10 -17.41 -9.00 46.60
N ARG A 11 -17.62 -10.11 47.33
CA ARG A 11 -16.57 -11.12 47.55
C ARG A 11 -16.27 -11.91 46.28
N ILE A 12 -17.33 -12.30 45.56
CA ILE A 12 -17.23 -12.98 44.26
C ILE A 12 -16.54 -12.06 43.25
N GLU A 13 -16.93 -10.80 43.20
CA GLU A 13 -16.33 -9.80 42.31
C GLU A 13 -14.84 -9.59 42.60
N ALA A 14 -14.46 -9.42 43.86
CA ALA A 14 -13.06 -9.26 44.25
C ALA A 14 -12.19 -10.46 43.84
N ALA A 15 -12.69 -11.68 44.07
CA ALA A 15 -11.98 -12.90 43.67
C ALA A 15 -11.82 -12.99 42.15
N ILE A 16 -12.88 -12.72 41.38
CA ILE A 16 -12.83 -12.74 39.91
C ILE A 16 -11.88 -11.67 39.36
N ARG A 17 -11.93 -10.44 39.90
CA ARG A 17 -11.00 -9.36 39.49
C ARG A 17 -9.55 -9.69 39.83
N LYS A 18 -9.30 -10.30 40.99
CA LYS A 18 -7.96 -10.74 41.39
C LYS A 18 -7.44 -11.82 40.44
N ALA A 19 -8.24 -12.84 40.14
CA ALA A 19 -7.86 -13.89 39.20
C ALA A 19 -7.66 -13.35 37.77
N HIS A 20 -8.50 -12.40 37.34
CA HIS A 20 -8.37 -11.72 36.06
C HIS A 20 -7.08 -10.90 35.96
N SER A 21 -6.76 -10.09 36.98
CA SER A 21 -5.53 -9.30 37.02
C SER A 21 -4.25 -10.15 37.06
N LYS A 22 -4.34 -11.35 37.64
CA LYS A 22 -3.23 -12.31 37.62
C LYS A 22 -3.01 -12.87 36.20
N ALA A 23 -4.09 -13.27 35.54
CA ALA A 23 -4.03 -13.78 34.16
C ALA A 23 -3.54 -12.71 33.17
N THR A 24 -3.92 -11.44 33.34
CA THR A 24 -3.41 -10.35 32.47
C THR A 24 -1.93 -10.10 32.67
N LYS A 25 -1.42 -10.15 33.92
CA LYS A 25 0.03 -10.04 34.20
C LYS A 25 0.84 -11.20 33.63
N GLU A 26 0.26 -12.40 33.64
CA GLU A 26 0.89 -13.62 33.11
C GLU A 26 0.74 -13.74 31.58
N GLY A 27 -0.03 -12.85 30.93
CA GLY A 27 -0.31 -12.90 29.49
C GLY A 27 -1.15 -14.11 29.06
N THR A 28 -1.80 -14.80 30.00
CA THR A 28 -2.57 -16.03 29.72
C THR A 28 -4.06 -15.75 29.54
N PRO A 29 -4.77 -16.55 28.72
CA PRO A 29 -6.21 -16.41 28.55
C PRO A 29 -6.94 -16.74 29.86
N PHE A 30 -7.56 -15.72 30.45
CA PHE A 30 -8.38 -15.90 31.65
C PHE A 30 -9.56 -16.86 31.42
N LYS A 31 -9.53 -18.01 32.08
CA LYS A 31 -10.63 -18.99 32.13
C LYS A 31 -11.12 -19.14 33.57
N LEU A 32 -12.36 -18.76 33.83
CA LEU A 32 -12.96 -18.94 35.15
C LEU A 32 -13.30 -20.42 35.37
N SER A 33 -12.76 -21.02 36.43
CA SER A 33 -13.17 -22.34 36.91
C SER A 33 -14.01 -22.19 38.17
N MET A 34 -15.27 -22.65 38.13
CA MET A 34 -16.16 -22.62 39.29
C MET A 34 -15.60 -23.40 40.49
N THR A 35 -14.80 -24.44 40.23
CA THR A 35 -14.12 -25.21 41.28
C THR A 35 -12.99 -24.41 41.92
N ALA A 36 -12.22 -23.65 41.14
CA ALA A 36 -11.18 -22.77 41.66
C ALA A 36 -11.78 -21.62 42.48
N LEU A 37 -12.86 -21.01 41.97
CA LEU A 37 -13.60 -19.95 42.65
C LEU A 37 -14.22 -20.43 43.97
N ALA A 38 -14.77 -21.65 43.99
CA ALA A 38 -15.31 -22.28 45.20
C ALA A 38 -14.25 -22.48 46.28
N LYS A 39 -13.05 -22.96 45.90
CA LYS A 39 -11.91 -23.11 46.80
C LYS A 39 -11.46 -21.76 47.36
N GLU A 40 -11.32 -20.75 46.51
CA GLU A 40 -10.86 -19.42 46.91
C GLU A 40 -11.84 -18.71 47.86
N LEU A 41 -13.15 -18.89 47.65
CA LEU A 41 -14.19 -18.31 48.51
C LEU A 41 -14.54 -19.17 49.73
N SER A 42 -13.95 -20.37 49.86
CA SER A 42 -14.31 -21.38 50.87
C SER A 42 -15.82 -21.68 50.87
N THR A 43 -16.39 -21.89 49.67
CA THR A 43 -17.82 -22.16 49.47
C THR A 43 -18.06 -23.43 48.66
N SER A 44 -19.29 -23.96 48.76
CA SER A 44 -19.72 -25.06 47.91
C SER A 44 -20.14 -24.56 46.52
N ARG A 45 -19.84 -25.36 45.48
CA ARG A 45 -20.26 -25.06 44.09
C ARG A 45 -21.77 -24.80 43.95
N PRO A 46 -22.68 -25.57 44.60
CA PRO A 46 -24.13 -25.29 44.55
C PRO A 46 -24.49 -23.89 45.06
N THR A 47 -23.71 -23.32 45.97
CA THR A 47 -23.91 -21.96 46.47
C THR A 47 -23.52 -20.93 45.41
N LEU A 48 -22.44 -21.17 44.66
CA LEU A 48 -22.03 -20.30 43.56
C LEU A 48 -22.99 -20.34 42.37
N TYR A 49 -23.59 -21.50 42.06
CA TYR A 49 -24.60 -21.60 41.00
C TYR A 49 -25.84 -20.73 41.28
N LYS A 50 -26.18 -20.48 42.54
CA LYS A 50 -27.27 -19.53 42.89
C LYS A 50 -26.94 -18.08 42.51
N HIS A 51 -25.66 -17.77 42.30
CA HIS A 51 -25.15 -16.46 41.89
C HIS A 51 -24.60 -16.47 40.45
N GLU A 52 -24.87 -17.52 39.66
CA GLU A 52 -24.42 -17.65 38.28
C GLU A 52 -24.82 -16.45 37.39
N PRO A 53 -26.05 -15.92 37.45
CA PRO A 53 -26.41 -14.74 36.66
C PRO A 53 -25.55 -13.51 36.96
N PHE A 54 -25.13 -13.33 38.21
CA PHE A 54 -24.24 -12.23 38.60
C PHE A 54 -22.81 -12.47 38.08
N ILE A 55 -22.32 -13.70 38.17
CA ILE A 55 -21.00 -14.10 37.66
C ILE A 55 -20.93 -13.90 36.15
N GLU A 56 -21.94 -14.34 35.41
CA GLU A 56 -22.01 -14.17 33.95
C GLU A 56 -22.03 -12.69 33.55
N ALA A 57 -22.86 -11.87 34.22
CA ALA A 57 -22.90 -10.43 33.96
C ALA A 57 -21.55 -9.76 34.23
N LEU A 58 -20.85 -10.14 35.31
CA LEU A 58 -19.52 -9.63 35.63
C LEU A 58 -18.47 -10.06 34.60
N LEU A 59 -18.49 -11.32 34.16
CA LEU A 59 -17.61 -11.81 33.11
C LEU A 59 -17.85 -11.09 31.78
N HIS A 60 -19.10 -10.82 31.44
CA HIS A 60 -19.44 -10.06 30.25
C HIS A 60 -18.90 -8.62 30.33
N ARG A 61 -19.02 -7.98 31.50
CA ARG A 61 -18.46 -6.64 31.74
C ARG A 61 -16.93 -6.63 31.61
N LEU A 62 -16.24 -7.57 32.23
CA LEU A 62 -14.77 -7.67 32.14
C LEU A 62 -14.28 -7.98 30.72
N LYS A 63 -15.03 -8.76 29.93
CA LYS A 63 -14.75 -8.96 28.50
C LYS A 63 -14.93 -7.68 27.69
N ALA A 64 -15.98 -6.91 27.95
CA ALA A 64 -16.22 -5.64 27.28
C ALA A 64 -15.15 -4.59 27.64
N GLU A 65 -14.75 -4.50 28.91
CA GLU A 65 -13.65 -3.65 29.36
C GLU A 65 -12.33 -4.06 28.72
N ARG A 66 -12.02 -5.37 28.67
CA ARG A 66 -10.84 -5.88 27.96
C ARG A 66 -10.83 -5.47 26.49
N ARG A 67 -11.95 -5.63 25.77
CA ARG A 67 -12.06 -5.17 24.37
C ARG A 67 -11.82 -3.67 24.20
N ARG A 68 -12.19 -2.86 25.18
CA ARG A 68 -11.94 -1.41 25.17
C ARG A 68 -10.48 -1.07 25.48
N VAL A 69 -9.86 -1.78 26.43
CA VAL A 69 -8.47 -1.54 26.86
C VAL A 69 -7.47 -2.07 25.84
N ASP A 70 -7.70 -3.27 25.30
CA ASP A 70 -6.78 -3.92 24.35
C ASP A 70 -6.80 -3.24 22.97
N GLY A 71 -7.78 -2.38 22.69
CA GLY A 71 -7.86 -1.63 21.44
C GLY A 71 -7.95 -2.52 20.19
N GLN A 72 -8.26 -3.81 20.33
CA GLN A 72 -8.19 -4.78 19.23
C GLN A 72 -9.00 -4.35 18.02
N ALA A 73 -10.19 -3.79 18.22
CA ALA A 73 -11.00 -3.26 17.12
C ALA A 73 -10.34 -2.07 16.40
N ALA A 74 -9.56 -1.24 17.12
CA ALA A 74 -8.77 -0.17 16.53
C ALA A 74 -7.53 -0.73 15.81
N ILE A 75 -6.90 -1.78 16.36
CA ILE A 75 -5.79 -2.48 15.70
C ILE A 75 -6.25 -3.10 14.39
N ASP A 76 -7.37 -3.84 14.40
CA ASP A 76 -7.94 -4.46 13.21
C ASP A 76 -8.30 -3.39 12.16
N LEU A 77 -8.92 -2.29 12.58
CA LEU A 77 -9.22 -1.15 11.70
C LEU A 77 -7.96 -0.53 11.08
N LEU A 78 -6.89 -0.36 11.87
CA LEU A 78 -5.62 0.20 11.40
C LEU A 78 -4.93 -0.76 10.42
N GLN A 79 -4.99 -2.07 10.67
CA GLN A 79 -4.47 -3.10 9.76
C GLN A 79 -5.21 -3.10 8.43
N ASP A 80 -6.55 -3.00 8.45
CA ASP A 80 -7.35 -2.87 7.22
C ASP A 80 -6.99 -1.60 6.44
N GLN A 81 -6.77 -0.48 7.14
CA GLN A 81 -6.35 0.77 6.51
C GLN A 81 -4.95 0.68 5.89
N LEU A 82 -4.01 0.02 6.57
CA LEU A 82 -2.67 -0.24 6.02
C LEU A 82 -2.79 -1.09 4.75
N HIS A 83 -3.55 -2.19 4.79
CA HIS A 83 -3.72 -3.06 3.64
C HIS A 83 -4.29 -2.32 2.42
N ARG A 84 -5.31 -1.47 2.61
CA ARG A 84 -5.87 -0.64 1.54
C ARG A 84 -4.86 0.36 0.97
N LYS A 85 -4.02 0.96 1.83
CA LYS A 85 -2.98 1.88 1.39
C LYS A 85 -1.89 1.16 0.61
N ASP A 86 -1.46 -0.01 1.04
CA ASP A 86 -0.47 -0.82 0.34
C ASP A 86 -0.97 -1.24 -1.05
N GLN A 87 -2.24 -1.65 -1.15
CA GLN A 87 -2.88 -1.89 -2.44
C GLN A 87 -2.83 -0.64 -3.32
N LYS A 88 -3.17 0.54 -2.77
CA LYS A 88 -3.14 1.80 -3.53
C LYS A 88 -1.74 2.17 -4.00
N ILE A 89 -0.72 1.95 -3.18
CA ILE A 89 0.69 2.16 -3.54
C ILE A 89 1.04 1.25 -4.70
N SER A 90 0.74 -0.05 -4.62
CA SER A 90 1.04 -0.99 -5.69
C SER A 90 0.36 -0.65 -7.02
N GLU A 91 -0.89 -0.17 -6.99
CA GLU A 91 -1.60 0.31 -8.18
C GLU A 91 -0.92 1.54 -8.79
N LEU A 92 -0.51 2.49 -7.96
CA LEU A 92 0.15 3.72 -8.41
C LEU A 92 1.55 3.45 -8.95
N GLU A 93 2.31 2.55 -8.33
CA GLU A 93 3.61 2.11 -8.82
C GLU A 93 3.49 1.44 -10.19
N ALA A 94 2.50 0.55 -10.37
CA ALA A 94 2.23 -0.08 -11.65
C ALA A 94 1.86 0.95 -12.74
N ARG A 95 1.05 1.97 -12.40
CA ARG A 95 0.71 3.07 -13.31
C ARG A 95 1.91 3.92 -13.66
N ASN A 96 2.74 4.29 -12.69
CA ASN A 96 3.96 5.05 -12.95
C ASN A 96 4.91 4.27 -13.85
N ALA A 97 5.08 2.97 -13.62
CA ALA A 97 5.91 2.12 -14.48
C ALA A 97 5.35 1.99 -15.91
N ALA A 98 4.02 2.01 -16.09
CA ALA A 98 3.41 2.07 -17.41
C ALA A 98 3.67 3.42 -18.10
N LEU A 99 3.43 4.53 -17.40
CA LEU A 99 3.66 5.88 -17.93
C LEU A 99 5.13 6.10 -18.31
N MET A 100 6.08 5.63 -17.51
CA MET A 100 7.51 5.73 -17.83
C MET A 100 7.86 4.95 -19.10
N ARG A 101 7.26 3.78 -19.31
CA ARG A 101 7.44 3.01 -20.55
C ARG A 101 6.84 3.74 -21.74
N ASP A 102 5.66 4.31 -21.61
CA ASP A 102 5.03 5.09 -22.68
C ASP A 102 5.88 6.31 -23.05
N LEU A 103 6.44 6.99 -22.06
CA LEU A 103 7.31 8.15 -22.25
C LEU A 103 8.61 7.77 -22.96
N GLN A 104 9.20 6.62 -22.61
CA GLN A 104 10.34 6.07 -23.32
C GLN A 104 10.01 5.73 -24.77
N ASN A 105 8.88 5.06 -25.03
CA ASN A 105 8.44 4.74 -26.39
C ASN A 105 8.24 6.00 -27.24
N ILE A 106 7.64 7.05 -26.67
CA ILE A 106 7.46 8.33 -27.35
C ILE A 106 8.83 8.95 -27.70
N PHE A 107 9.77 8.96 -26.75
CA PHE A 107 11.11 9.47 -27.01
C PHE A 107 11.82 8.68 -28.10
N ASP A 108 11.77 7.35 -28.06
CA ASP A 108 12.40 6.50 -29.06
C ASP A 108 11.80 6.73 -30.46
N HIS A 109 10.48 6.92 -30.55
CA HIS A 109 9.81 7.26 -31.80
C HIS A 109 10.20 8.64 -32.32
N ILE A 110 10.20 9.66 -31.46
CA ILE A 110 10.57 11.03 -31.87
C ILE A 110 12.04 11.08 -32.28
N TYR A 111 12.92 10.47 -31.49
CA TYR A 111 14.35 10.45 -31.77
C TYR A 111 14.65 9.64 -33.03
N GLY A 112 14.05 8.46 -33.17
CA GLY A 112 14.19 7.61 -34.36
C GLY A 112 13.62 8.22 -35.64
N ALA A 113 12.59 9.07 -35.53
CA ALA A 113 12.05 9.85 -36.66
C ALA A 113 12.76 11.19 -36.88
N SER A 114 13.60 11.63 -35.93
CA SER A 114 14.34 12.88 -36.05
C SER A 114 15.54 12.70 -36.97
N VAL A 115 15.77 13.70 -37.82
CA VAL A 115 16.96 13.79 -38.68
C VAL A 115 17.97 14.66 -37.96
N THR A 116 19.25 14.32 -38.02
CA THR A 116 20.27 15.14 -37.37
C THR A 116 20.32 16.53 -38.03
N ALA A 117 20.50 17.59 -37.25
CA ALA A 117 20.57 18.95 -37.78
C ALA A 117 21.68 19.09 -38.85
N GLY A 118 22.76 18.33 -38.72
CA GLY A 118 23.83 18.26 -39.72
C GLY A 118 23.34 17.77 -41.09
N GLU A 119 22.54 16.71 -41.14
CA GLU A 119 21.98 16.17 -42.39
C GLU A 119 20.99 17.14 -43.06
N LEU A 120 20.21 17.88 -42.26
CA LEU A 120 19.29 18.90 -42.78
C LEU A 120 20.04 20.09 -43.40
N VAL A 121 21.12 20.51 -42.76
CA VAL A 121 21.91 21.68 -43.16
C VAL A 121 22.89 21.34 -44.27
N GLU A 122 23.32 20.08 -44.39
CA GLU A 122 24.29 19.61 -45.39
C GLU A 122 23.84 19.93 -46.82
N ALA A 123 22.56 19.72 -47.16
CA ALA A 123 22.07 19.99 -48.50
C ALA A 123 22.11 21.49 -48.86
N VAL A 124 21.84 22.36 -47.89
CA VAL A 124 21.87 23.83 -48.08
C VAL A 124 23.31 24.32 -48.13
N VAL A 125 24.17 23.84 -47.22
CA VAL A 125 25.58 24.20 -47.18
C VAL A 125 26.31 23.72 -48.41
N ARG A 126 26.07 22.49 -48.90
CA ARG A 126 26.67 21.99 -50.15
C ARG A 126 26.26 22.82 -51.36
N LYS A 127 24.97 23.17 -51.48
CA LYS A 127 24.49 24.01 -52.60
C LYS A 127 25.19 25.36 -52.62
N ARG A 128 25.19 26.09 -51.50
CA ARG A 128 25.85 27.40 -51.42
C ARG A 128 27.37 27.29 -51.57
N SER A 129 28.00 26.26 -50.99
CA SER A 129 29.45 26.08 -51.11
C SER A 129 29.89 25.78 -52.56
N ASN A 130 29.05 25.10 -53.33
CA ASN A 130 29.30 24.86 -54.75
C ASN A 130 29.07 26.12 -55.60
N GLU A 131 28.10 26.97 -55.25
CA GLU A 131 27.88 28.27 -55.89
C GLU A 131 29.04 29.23 -55.64
N ASP A 132 29.56 29.27 -54.40
CA ASP A 132 30.64 30.16 -53.99
C ASP A 132 32.05 29.61 -54.28
N GLY A 133 32.16 28.35 -54.71
CA GLY A 133 33.42 27.64 -54.96
C GLY A 133 34.27 27.38 -53.70
N ARG A 134 33.74 27.67 -52.52
CA ARG A 134 34.38 27.55 -51.20
C ARG A 134 33.37 27.09 -50.17
N CYS A 135 33.82 26.36 -49.16
CA CYS A 135 32.95 25.92 -48.07
C CYS A 135 32.41 27.11 -47.27
N VAL A 136 31.08 27.24 -47.14
CA VAL A 136 30.44 28.34 -46.40
C VAL A 136 30.72 28.29 -44.89
N LEU A 137 31.16 27.14 -44.37
CA LEU A 137 31.44 26.96 -42.93
C LEU A 137 32.91 27.12 -42.55
N CYS A 138 33.84 26.82 -43.46
CA CYS A 138 35.28 26.82 -43.15
C CYS A 138 36.18 27.43 -44.23
N GLU A 139 35.59 28.02 -45.27
CA GLU A 139 36.25 28.75 -46.37
C GLU A 139 37.24 27.94 -47.23
N ALA A 140 37.38 26.64 -46.96
CA ALA A 140 38.22 25.73 -47.74
C ALA A 140 37.70 25.59 -49.19
N PRO A 141 38.58 25.45 -50.19
CA PRO A 141 38.19 25.21 -51.58
C PRO A 141 37.47 23.86 -51.72
N VAL A 142 36.37 23.83 -52.49
CA VAL A 142 35.56 22.61 -52.66
C VAL A 142 36.15 21.76 -53.79
N GLU A 143 37.04 20.82 -53.45
CA GLU A 143 37.59 19.87 -54.42
C GLU A 143 36.65 18.67 -54.62
N GLY A 144 35.91 18.66 -55.74
CA GLY A 144 35.56 17.44 -56.49
C GLY A 144 34.91 16.25 -55.79
N ILE A 145 34.13 16.43 -54.71
CA ILE A 145 33.41 15.30 -54.08
C ILE A 145 32.19 14.94 -54.97
N PRO A 146 32.12 13.73 -55.56
CA PRO A 146 31.00 13.35 -56.43
C PRO A 146 29.68 13.30 -55.64
N PRO A 147 28.55 13.67 -56.25
CA PRO A 147 27.25 13.65 -55.58
C PRO A 147 26.89 12.21 -55.19
N ARG A 148 26.59 11.98 -53.90
CA ARG A 148 26.00 10.71 -53.45
C ARG A 148 24.64 10.51 -54.13
N LYS A 149 24.38 9.31 -54.63
CA LYS A 149 23.08 8.94 -55.21
C LYS A 149 21.98 9.14 -54.16
N ASN A 150 21.07 10.07 -54.43
CA ASN A 150 19.90 10.33 -53.60
C ASN A 150 18.91 9.16 -53.67
N ASN A 151 18.85 8.35 -52.60
CA ASN A 151 17.78 7.36 -52.40
C ASN A 151 16.53 8.03 -51.82
N VAL A 152 16.03 9.10 -52.45
CA VAL A 152 14.77 9.73 -52.04
C VAL A 152 13.62 8.79 -52.44
N VAL A 153 13.02 8.13 -51.45
CA VAL A 153 11.79 7.36 -51.63
C VAL A 153 10.69 8.34 -52.01
N LYS A 154 10.10 8.16 -53.20
CA LYS A 154 8.92 8.93 -53.62
C LYS A 154 7.74 8.52 -52.73
N LEU A 155 7.32 9.40 -51.84
CA LEU A 155 6.05 9.27 -51.14
C LEU A 155 4.92 9.39 -52.18
N SER A 156 4.35 8.24 -52.55
CA SER A 156 3.14 8.18 -53.36
C SER A 156 1.97 8.60 -52.48
N THR A 157 1.44 9.80 -52.74
CA THR A 157 0.13 10.20 -52.27
C THR A 157 -0.91 9.38 -53.04
N LYS A 158 -1.31 8.24 -52.48
CA LYS A 158 -2.56 7.60 -52.90
C LYS A 158 -3.69 8.41 -52.29
N ASP A 159 -4.36 9.16 -53.16
CA ASP A 159 -5.65 9.79 -52.88
C ASP A 159 -6.59 8.74 -52.30
N SER A 160 -6.99 8.96 -51.05
CA SER A 160 -8.09 8.22 -50.43
C SER A 160 -9.37 8.89 -50.88
N THR A 161 -10.11 8.22 -51.76
CA THR A 161 -11.53 8.44 -52.06
C THR A 161 -12.37 8.58 -50.81
#